data_AF-A0A0S1XZ51-F1
#
_entry.id   AF-A0A0S1XZ51-F1
#
_cell.length_a   1.000
_cell.length_b   1.000
_cell.length_c   1.000
_cell.angle_alpha   90.00
_cell.angle_beta   90.00
_cell.angle_gamma   90.00
#
_symmetry.space_group_name_H-M   'P 1'
#
loop_
_entity.id
_entity.type
_entity.pdbx_description
1 polymer ?
#
loop_
_entity_poly.entity_id
_entity_poly.type
_entity_poly.pdbx_seq_one_letter_code
_entity_poly.pdbx_strand_id
1 'polypeptide(L)'
;MSQIMSQPTPSLWYRLRRPLMVVILGLLPFWLFFGTSEQVTVNGAQVRDSSFNFFGLILPLIGLVLAVKMLRKDGSYGEPARWLPRTVLVVLGALLCLFQLGQNLGLYHVDAGRSLRQLKVQLLGPSEPGAQALAPEIDKQMQARTQQRAASIDQVRLRDDIATSLARLQAGATLFNLYAKACDNFDQRFVLDPVPAMLTEQDKAFVEKAVKLTADDAAKSINCRQAAVGDFMNNWLADDILRNRAGLALQVAAYRQRFGDKPAVETPNADLTAGLPVALDDTLDQVQLALRTDRKPTPVGKAGAAELDFPEQGIKLLFNPAGSVAAITVRPPFAGSILGAQLGDSRRTLNRVAGDGWVLQGTPRNNSSAADEIRAREQAQGFVMSWLTQYDVSDGTKVMVSGPIYADYVNEIRLYKPQR
;
A
#
# COMPACT_ATOMS: atom_id res chain seq x y z
N MET A 1 17.08 80.27 -29.92
CA MET A 1 16.81 78.82 -30.01
C MET A 1 17.67 78.13 -28.95
N SER A 2 17.12 77.91 -27.76
CA SER A 2 17.82 77.19 -26.69
C SER A 2 17.54 75.70 -26.85
N GLN A 3 18.57 74.93 -27.18
CA GLN A 3 18.51 73.46 -27.16
C GLN A 3 18.21 73.01 -25.72
N ILE A 4 16.99 72.53 -25.49
CA ILE A 4 16.65 71.79 -24.28
C ILE A 4 17.36 70.44 -24.41
N MET A 5 18.52 70.31 -23.78
CA MET A 5 19.21 69.04 -23.65
C MET A 5 18.33 68.10 -22.83
N SER A 6 17.68 67.14 -23.49
CA SER A 6 16.96 66.04 -22.86
C SER A 6 17.97 65.23 -22.04
N GLN A 7 18.01 65.43 -20.73
CA GLN A 7 18.86 64.58 -19.90
C GLN A 7 18.38 63.13 -20.01
N PRO A 8 19.31 62.17 -20.22
CA PRO A 8 18.95 60.77 -20.37
C PRO A 8 18.24 60.29 -19.10
N THR A 9 16.97 59.92 -19.22
CA THR A 9 16.22 59.32 -18.12
C THR A 9 16.95 58.06 -17.67
N PRO A 10 17.34 57.94 -16.38
CA PRO A 10 18.05 56.77 -15.91
C PRO A 10 17.22 55.51 -16.16
N SER A 11 17.90 54.44 -16.59
CA SER A 11 17.26 53.19 -16.99
C SER A 11 16.36 52.64 -15.88
N LEU A 12 15.24 52.03 -16.27
CA LEU A 12 14.23 51.46 -15.38
C LEU A 12 14.84 50.47 -14.37
N TRP A 13 15.87 49.74 -14.78
CA TRP A 13 16.66 48.85 -13.93
C TRP A 13 17.30 49.57 -12.73
N TYR A 14 17.90 50.75 -12.93
CA TYR A 14 18.57 51.49 -11.86
C TYR A 14 17.58 51.92 -10.76
N ARG A 15 16.34 52.23 -11.15
CA ARG A 15 15.25 52.61 -10.23
C ARG A 15 14.67 51.41 -9.46
N LEU A 16 14.68 50.21 -10.07
CA LEU A 16 14.12 48.98 -9.48
C LEU A 16 15.13 48.12 -8.72
N ARG A 17 16.43 48.28 -8.94
CA ARG A 17 17.47 47.44 -8.30
C ARG A 17 17.38 47.43 -6.78
N ARG A 18 17.21 48.61 -6.14
CA ARG A 18 17.11 48.71 -4.68
C ARG A 18 15.80 48.13 -4.11
N PRO A 19 14.61 48.42 -4.68
CA PRO A 19 13.37 47.75 -4.29
C PRO A 19 13.44 46.23 -4.42
N LEU A 20 13.99 45.73 -5.53
CA LEU A 20 14.18 44.30 -5.75
C LEU A 20 15.12 43.68 -4.71
N MET A 21 16.19 44.37 -4.32
CA MET A 21 17.06 43.90 -3.23
C MET A 21 16.31 43.74 -1.90
N VAL A 22 15.37 44.63 -1.57
CA VAL A 22 14.55 44.49 -0.36
C VAL A 22 13.65 43.25 -0.45
N VAL A 23 13.01 43.04 -1.59
CA VAL A 23 12.17 41.84 -1.83
C VAL A 23 13.02 40.57 -1.76
N ILE A 24 14.19 40.55 -2.40
CA ILE A 24 15.13 39.44 -2.35
C ILE A 24 15.57 39.19 -0.91
N LEU A 25 15.97 40.22 -0.15
CA LEU A 25 16.36 40.05 1.26
C LEU A 25 15.23 39.51 2.14
N GLY A 26 13.97 39.81 1.81
CA GLY A 26 12.80 39.24 2.48
C GLY A 26 12.48 37.79 2.07
N LEU A 27 12.84 37.36 0.84
CA LEU A 27 12.58 36.01 0.34
C LEU A 27 13.76 35.05 0.49
N LEU A 28 14.99 35.56 0.48
CA LEU A 28 16.22 34.77 0.44
C LEU A 28 16.41 33.90 1.69
N PRO A 29 16.07 34.35 2.93
CA PRO A 29 16.06 33.46 4.08
C PRO A 29 15.10 32.28 3.92
N PHE A 30 13.93 32.48 3.30
CA PHE A 30 13.01 31.39 3.07
C PHE A 30 13.63 30.31 2.18
N TRP A 31 14.34 30.71 1.13
CA TRP A 31 14.99 29.79 0.19
C TRP A 31 16.24 29.11 0.75
N LEU A 32 17.12 29.87 1.41
CA LEU A 32 18.38 29.35 1.94
C LEU A 32 18.18 28.34 3.07
N PHE A 33 17.07 28.45 3.80
CA PHE A 33 16.81 27.65 4.98
C PHE A 33 15.58 26.75 4.84
N PHE A 34 15.07 26.61 3.61
CA PHE A 34 14.08 25.60 3.28
C PHE A 34 14.72 24.21 3.42
N GLY A 35 14.41 23.49 4.51
CA GLY A 35 14.83 22.10 4.71
C GLY A 35 15.97 21.86 5.70
N THR A 36 16.50 22.86 6.40
CA THR A 36 17.53 22.68 7.44
C THR A 36 16.94 22.88 8.84
N SER A 37 16.25 21.86 9.36
CA SER A 37 15.91 21.78 10.79
C SER A 37 16.73 20.66 11.42
N GLU A 38 17.66 21.00 12.31
CA GLU A 38 18.30 20.01 13.18
C GLU A 38 17.36 19.68 14.34
N GLN A 39 16.72 18.51 14.25
CA GLN A 39 15.93 17.95 15.33
C GLN A 39 16.79 16.97 16.12
N VAL A 40 17.08 17.29 17.38
CA VAL A 40 17.78 16.37 18.27
C VAL A 40 16.74 15.50 18.99
N THR A 41 16.77 14.20 18.68
CA THR A 41 15.97 13.19 19.37
C THR A 41 16.83 12.47 20.41
N VAL A 42 16.27 12.23 21.60
CA VAL A 42 16.86 11.37 22.63
C VAL A 42 15.84 10.30 22.95
N ASN A 43 16.18 9.03 22.75
CA ASN A 43 15.26 7.89 22.93
C ASN A 43 13.97 7.98 22.08
N GLY A 44 14.06 8.51 20.86
CA GLY A 44 12.91 8.65 19.96
C GLY A 44 11.92 9.76 20.34
N ALA A 45 12.15 10.48 21.45
CA ALA A 45 11.42 11.70 21.78
C ALA A 45 12.21 12.92 21.32
N GLN A 46 11.55 13.88 20.66
CA GLN A 46 12.13 15.19 20.35
C GLN A 46 12.33 15.96 21.64
N VAL A 47 13.58 16.22 22.01
CA VAL A 47 13.93 16.97 23.24
C VAL A 47 14.31 18.42 22.92
N ARG A 48 14.78 18.69 21.69
CA ARG A 48 15.19 20.04 21.28
C ARG A 48 15.01 20.22 19.78
N ASP A 49 14.18 21.19 19.40
CA ASP A 49 14.13 21.74 18.05
C ASP A 49 14.79 23.13 18.14
N SER A 50 16.04 23.24 17.72
CA SER A 50 16.79 24.50 17.76
C SER A 50 16.86 25.08 16.36
N SER A 51 15.73 25.54 15.83
CA SER A 51 15.62 26.19 14.53
C SER A 51 16.06 27.66 14.52
N PHE A 52 16.84 28.10 15.51
CA PHE A 52 17.24 29.51 15.63
C PHE A 52 18.22 29.91 14.51
N ASN A 53 17.65 30.46 13.45
CA ASN A 53 18.39 30.88 12.27
C ASN A 53 18.84 32.34 12.39
N PHE A 54 20.10 32.53 12.76
CA PHE A 54 20.71 33.86 12.92
C PHE A 54 20.65 34.71 11.63
N PHE A 55 20.84 34.08 10.46
CA PHE A 55 20.71 34.77 9.17
C PHE A 55 19.24 35.10 8.84
N GLY A 56 18.31 34.26 9.28
CA GLY A 56 16.87 34.51 9.23
C GLY A 56 16.45 35.77 9.99
N LEU A 57 17.18 36.16 11.03
CA LEU A 57 16.97 37.43 11.74
C LEU A 57 17.68 38.62 11.08
N ILE A 58 18.95 38.45 10.69
CA ILE A 58 19.77 39.57 10.20
C ILE A 58 19.31 40.09 8.85
N LEU A 59 19.04 39.20 7.89
CA LEU A 59 18.74 39.61 6.51
C LEU A 59 17.43 40.41 6.41
N PRO A 60 16.32 40.00 7.06
CA PRO A 60 15.11 40.83 7.11
C PRO A 60 15.30 42.16 7.84
N LEU A 61 16.13 42.23 8.88
CA LEU A 61 16.44 43.50 9.56
C LEU A 61 17.15 44.47 8.60
N ILE A 62 18.13 44.00 7.83
CA ILE A 62 18.80 44.80 6.80
C ILE A 62 17.78 45.25 5.73
N GLY A 63 16.94 44.33 5.26
CA GLY A 63 15.86 44.63 4.31
C GLY A 63 14.91 45.72 4.83
N LEU A 64 14.50 45.64 6.10
CA LEU A 64 13.61 46.61 6.74
C LEU A 64 14.26 47.99 6.85
N VAL A 65 15.53 48.07 7.27
CA VAL A 65 16.27 49.34 7.34
C VAL A 65 16.38 50.00 5.97
N LEU A 66 16.65 49.21 4.93
CA LEU A 66 16.68 49.70 3.54
C LEU A 66 15.29 50.19 3.09
N ALA A 67 14.23 49.44 3.40
CA ALA A 67 12.86 49.81 3.07
C ALA A 67 12.45 51.14 3.74
N VAL A 68 12.73 51.31 5.04
CA VAL A 68 12.45 52.55 5.77
C VAL A 68 13.24 53.73 5.20
N LYS A 69 14.53 53.54 4.90
CA LYS A 69 15.36 54.59 4.27
C LYS A 69 14.80 55.00 2.90
N MET A 70 14.31 54.04 2.13
CA MET A 70 13.74 54.30 0.81
C MET A 70 12.38 55.00 0.89
N LEU A 71 11.47 54.54 1.76
CA LEU A 71 10.17 55.17 1.96
C LEU A 71 10.29 56.60 2.49
N ARG A 72 11.26 56.87 3.39
CA ARG A 72 11.53 58.24 3.88
C ARG A 72 12.00 59.19 2.78
N LYS A 73 12.74 58.68 1.79
CA LYS A 73 13.24 59.45 0.65
C LYS A 73 12.26 59.51 -0.53
N ASP A 74 11.17 58.75 -0.47
CA ASP A 74 10.19 58.65 -1.56
C ASP A 74 9.23 59.85 -1.54
N GLY A 75 9.58 60.89 -2.30
CA GLY A 75 8.82 62.15 -2.37
C GLY A 75 9.21 63.21 -1.34
N SER A 76 10.39 63.10 -0.73
CA SER A 76 10.96 64.18 0.09
C SER A 76 11.55 65.30 -0.78
N TYR A 77 11.58 66.53 -0.26
CA TYR A 77 12.13 67.70 -0.96
C TYR A 77 13.57 67.45 -1.43
N GLY A 78 13.85 67.59 -2.74
CA GLY A 78 15.15 67.34 -3.34
C GLY A 78 15.44 65.89 -3.80
N GLU A 79 14.50 64.97 -3.64
CA GLU A 79 14.61 63.56 -4.07
C GLU A 79 13.61 63.26 -5.23
N PRO A 80 13.83 62.19 -6.01
CA PRO A 80 12.99 61.90 -7.18
C PRO A 80 11.52 61.65 -6.80
N ALA A 81 10.61 62.17 -7.65
CA ALA A 81 9.17 62.08 -7.48
C ALA A 81 8.68 60.66 -7.17
N ARG A 82 7.61 60.56 -6.36
CA ARG A 82 7.02 59.28 -5.96
C ARG A 82 6.65 58.46 -7.19
N TRP A 83 7.14 57.24 -7.22
CA TRP A 83 6.85 56.30 -8.29
C TRP A 83 6.18 55.07 -7.70
N LEU A 84 4.86 54.96 -7.94
CA LEU A 84 4.00 53.94 -7.36
C LEU A 84 4.57 52.52 -7.41
N PRO A 85 5.11 52.01 -8.54
CA PRO A 85 5.69 50.68 -8.59
C PRO A 85 6.86 50.47 -7.61
N ARG A 86 7.73 51.48 -7.43
CA ARG A 86 8.81 51.43 -6.43
C ARG A 86 8.22 51.36 -5.03
N THR A 87 7.28 52.24 -4.70
CA THR A 87 6.69 52.30 -3.37
C THR A 87 6.00 50.97 -3.03
N VAL A 88 5.22 50.41 -3.98
CA VAL A 88 4.54 49.11 -3.83
C VAL A 88 5.55 47.98 -3.58
N LEU A 89 6.62 47.88 -4.38
CA LEU A 89 7.65 46.85 -4.18
C LEU A 89 8.37 46.99 -2.83
N VAL A 90 8.67 48.21 -2.40
CA VAL A 90 9.31 48.44 -1.10
C VAL A 90 8.38 48.07 0.05
N VAL A 91 7.09 48.41 -0.03
CA VAL A 91 6.08 48.03 0.97
C VAL A 91 5.92 46.51 1.02
N LEU A 92 5.80 45.83 -0.12
CA LEU A 92 5.73 44.36 -0.19
C LEU A 92 7.00 43.72 0.40
N GLY A 93 8.18 44.23 0.05
CA GLY A 93 9.45 43.77 0.61
C GLY A 93 9.54 43.97 2.12
N ALA A 94 9.05 45.11 2.65
CA ALA A 94 8.99 45.37 4.08
C ALA A 94 8.03 44.40 4.80
N LEU A 95 6.85 44.13 4.22
CA LEU A 95 5.90 43.16 4.75
C LEU A 95 6.49 41.75 4.77
N LEU A 96 7.21 41.34 3.72
CA LEU A 96 7.94 40.07 3.70
C LEU A 96 9.01 40.01 4.79
N CYS A 97 9.77 41.10 5.01
CA CYS A 97 10.77 41.17 6.07
C CYS A 97 10.13 41.05 7.47
N LEU A 98 9.03 41.77 7.72
CA LEU A 98 8.28 41.67 8.97
C LEU A 98 7.70 40.26 9.16
N PHE A 99 7.20 39.66 8.09
CA PHE A 99 6.68 38.30 8.12
C PHE A 99 7.77 37.29 8.52
N GLN A 100 8.98 37.42 7.97
CA GLN A 100 10.14 36.60 8.34
C GLN A 100 10.57 36.81 9.80
N LEU A 101 10.58 38.06 10.28
CA LEU A 101 10.92 38.35 11.67
C LEU A 101 9.91 37.71 12.64
N GLY A 102 8.62 37.77 12.32
CA GLY A 102 7.59 37.11 13.13
C GLY A 102 7.76 35.60 13.19
N GLN A 103 8.10 34.95 12.07
CA GLN A 103 8.43 33.51 12.03
C GLN A 103 9.66 33.18 12.88
N ASN A 104 10.77 33.91 12.70
CA ASN A 104 12.04 33.63 13.38
C ASN A 104 12.02 33.98 14.88
N LEU A 105 11.16 34.90 15.30
CA LEU A 105 10.91 35.20 16.71
C LEU A 105 9.91 34.22 17.36
N GLY A 106 9.36 33.27 16.58
CA GLY A 106 8.37 32.31 17.06
C GLY A 106 7.02 32.94 17.40
N LEU A 107 6.71 34.15 16.92
CA LEU A 107 5.42 34.79 17.14
C LEU A 107 4.28 34.01 16.47
N TYR A 108 4.59 33.29 15.39
CA TYR A 108 3.72 32.31 14.73
C TYR A 108 4.60 31.35 13.92
N HIS A 109 4.09 30.15 13.63
CA HIS A 109 4.75 29.16 12.78
C HIS A 109 3.86 28.90 11.57
N VAL A 110 4.32 29.31 10.37
CA VAL A 110 3.67 28.91 9.11
C VAL A 110 4.61 27.94 8.43
N ASP A 111 4.23 26.66 8.49
CA ASP A 111 4.83 25.64 7.63
C ASP A 111 4.33 25.88 6.20
N ALA A 112 5.09 26.69 5.45
CA ALA A 112 4.77 27.00 4.07
C ALA A 112 4.74 25.74 3.19
N GLY A 113 5.51 24.71 3.54
CA GLY A 113 5.47 23.42 2.85
C GLY A 113 4.15 22.69 3.07
N ARG A 114 3.63 22.68 4.30
CA ARG A 114 2.29 22.15 4.60
C ARG A 114 1.20 23.00 3.95
N SER A 115 1.33 24.32 3.99
CA SER A 115 0.34 25.25 3.42
C SER A 115 0.24 25.13 1.89
N LEU A 116 1.38 25.03 1.19
CA LEU A 116 1.41 24.80 -0.25
C LEU A 116 0.88 23.42 -0.62
N ARG A 117 1.18 22.38 0.18
CA ARG A 117 0.59 21.04 -0.01
C ARG A 117 -0.92 21.07 0.18
N GLN A 118 -1.43 21.70 1.25
CA GLN A 118 -2.86 21.86 1.48
C GLN A 118 -3.53 22.64 0.35
N LEU A 119 -2.91 23.74 -0.12
CA LEU A 119 -3.43 24.51 -1.25
C LEU A 119 -3.44 23.68 -2.54
N LYS A 120 -2.38 22.90 -2.82
CA LYS A 120 -2.33 21.97 -3.95
C LYS A 120 -3.47 20.96 -3.87
N VAL A 121 -3.71 20.37 -2.69
CA VAL A 121 -4.80 19.41 -2.47
C VAL A 121 -6.17 20.06 -2.64
N GLN A 122 -6.35 21.30 -2.19
CA GLN A 122 -7.62 22.03 -2.36
C GLN A 122 -7.88 22.40 -3.83
N LEU A 123 -6.84 22.72 -4.60
CA LEU A 123 -6.97 23.16 -5.99
C LEU A 123 -7.02 21.99 -6.99
N LEU A 124 -6.19 20.98 -6.79
CA LEU A 124 -5.96 19.88 -7.75
C LEU A 124 -6.45 18.52 -7.23
N GLY A 125 -6.88 18.45 -5.98
CA GLY A 125 -7.15 17.20 -5.29
C GLY A 125 -5.89 16.51 -4.77
N PRO A 126 -6.05 15.45 -3.96
CA PRO A 126 -4.95 14.58 -3.56
C PRO A 126 -4.41 13.82 -4.79
N SER A 127 -3.11 13.56 -4.80
CA SER A 127 -2.46 12.71 -5.81
C SER A 127 -2.39 11.26 -5.33
N GLU A 128 -2.36 10.29 -6.25
CA GLU A 128 -1.98 8.93 -5.87
C GLU A 128 -0.49 8.87 -5.53
N PRO A 129 -0.08 8.09 -4.52
CA PRO A 129 1.33 7.87 -4.25
C PRO A 129 1.98 7.14 -5.45
N GLY A 130 3.21 7.52 -5.78
CA GLY A 130 3.98 6.87 -6.84
C GLY A 130 4.60 5.55 -6.38
N ALA A 131 4.87 4.64 -7.32
CA ALA A 131 5.62 3.42 -7.04
C ALA A 131 7.06 3.76 -6.65
N GLN A 132 7.57 3.18 -5.56
CA GLN A 132 8.96 3.41 -5.12
C GLN A 132 9.96 2.41 -5.71
N ALA A 133 9.47 1.49 -6.53
CA ALA A 133 10.20 0.42 -7.22
C ALA A 133 10.61 -0.74 -6.30
N LEU A 134 9.84 -1.82 -6.39
CA LEU A 134 10.32 -3.17 -6.12
C LEU A 134 11.06 -3.74 -7.34
N ALA A 135 11.85 -4.79 -7.13
CA ALA A 135 12.65 -5.45 -8.16
C ALA A 135 11.79 -5.77 -9.42
N PRO A 136 12.09 -5.17 -10.59
CA PRO A 136 11.35 -5.38 -11.84
C PRO A 136 11.16 -6.86 -12.21
N GLU A 137 12.08 -7.72 -11.78
CA GLU A 137 12.05 -9.17 -11.98
C GLU A 137 10.88 -9.83 -11.25
N ILE A 138 10.56 -9.41 -10.01
CA ILE A 138 9.44 -9.97 -9.23
C ILE A 138 8.12 -9.60 -9.90
N ASP A 139 7.99 -8.36 -10.36
CA ASP A 139 6.82 -7.89 -11.09
C ASP A 139 6.66 -8.66 -12.40
N LYS A 140 7.74 -8.86 -13.16
CA LYS A 140 7.71 -9.62 -14.42
C LYS A 140 7.27 -11.07 -14.20
N GLN A 141 7.80 -11.75 -13.17
CA GLN A 141 7.38 -13.12 -12.84
C GLN A 141 5.92 -13.19 -12.38
N MET A 142 5.47 -12.24 -11.58
CA MET A 142 4.07 -12.17 -11.14
C MET A 142 3.12 -11.92 -12.33
N GLN A 143 3.47 -10.98 -13.21
CA GLN A 143 2.71 -10.70 -14.43
C GLN A 143 2.64 -11.92 -15.35
N ALA A 144 3.77 -12.59 -15.59
CA ALA A 144 3.82 -13.80 -16.42
C ALA A 144 2.93 -14.92 -15.85
N ARG A 145 2.98 -15.16 -14.53
CA ARG A 145 2.09 -16.12 -13.87
C ARG A 145 0.63 -15.73 -13.98
N THR A 146 0.32 -14.44 -13.79
CA THR A 146 -1.06 -13.92 -13.90
C THR A 146 -1.59 -14.12 -15.31
N GLN A 147 -0.80 -13.81 -16.34
CA GLN A 147 -1.15 -14.02 -17.75
C GLN A 147 -1.35 -15.50 -18.08
N GLN A 148 -0.40 -16.36 -17.67
CA GLN A 148 -0.48 -17.80 -17.92
C GLN A 148 -1.73 -18.40 -17.26
N ARG A 149 -1.99 -18.04 -16.00
CA ARG A 149 -3.17 -18.50 -15.27
C ARG A 149 -4.46 -17.97 -15.91
N ALA A 150 -4.53 -16.69 -16.22
CA ALA A 150 -5.70 -16.08 -16.85
C ALA A 150 -5.99 -16.62 -18.26
N ALA A 151 -4.99 -17.22 -18.92
CA ALA A 151 -5.17 -17.91 -20.19
C ALA A 151 -5.72 -19.34 -20.05
N SER A 152 -5.43 -20.03 -18.94
CA SER A 152 -5.71 -21.47 -18.80
C SER A 152 -6.95 -21.82 -17.98
N ILE A 153 -7.34 -20.99 -17.01
CA ILE A 153 -8.46 -21.31 -16.11
C ILE A 153 -9.83 -21.05 -16.76
N ASP A 154 -10.88 -21.65 -16.21
CA ASP A 154 -12.26 -21.46 -16.67
C ASP A 154 -12.81 -20.06 -16.35
N GLN A 155 -13.95 -19.72 -16.97
CA GLN A 155 -14.56 -18.40 -16.85
C GLN A 155 -14.97 -18.06 -15.41
N VAL A 156 -15.50 -19.01 -14.65
CA VAL A 156 -15.97 -18.76 -13.27
C VAL A 156 -14.76 -18.49 -12.38
N ARG A 157 -13.71 -19.31 -12.47
CA ARG A 157 -12.51 -19.10 -11.67
C ARG A 157 -11.75 -17.84 -12.03
N LEU A 158 -11.71 -17.45 -13.30
CA LEU A 158 -11.10 -16.17 -13.67
C LEU A 158 -11.89 -14.98 -13.12
N ARG A 159 -13.22 -15.06 -13.10
CA ARG A 159 -14.06 -14.05 -12.44
C ARG A 159 -13.80 -14.00 -10.93
N ASP A 160 -13.66 -15.17 -10.29
CA ASP A 160 -13.34 -15.27 -8.86
C ASP A 160 -11.94 -14.67 -8.55
N ASP A 161 -10.96 -14.90 -9.42
CA ASP A 161 -9.62 -14.28 -9.33
C ASP A 161 -9.71 -12.75 -9.46
N ILE A 162 -10.48 -12.23 -10.42
CA ILE A 162 -10.73 -10.79 -10.60
C ILE A 162 -11.38 -10.19 -9.34
N ALA A 163 -12.41 -10.84 -8.80
CA ALA A 163 -13.09 -10.39 -7.57
C ALA A 163 -12.12 -10.37 -6.38
N THR A 164 -11.24 -11.35 -6.28
CA THR A 164 -10.21 -11.41 -5.23
C THR A 164 -9.19 -10.29 -5.37
N SER A 165 -8.65 -10.06 -6.57
CA SER A 165 -7.69 -8.98 -6.82
C SER A 165 -8.31 -7.60 -6.62
N LEU A 166 -9.57 -7.39 -7.03
CA LEU A 166 -10.29 -6.14 -6.78
C LEU A 166 -10.56 -5.90 -5.29
N ALA A 167 -10.96 -6.94 -4.54
CA ALA A 167 -11.16 -6.86 -3.10
C ALA A 167 -9.88 -6.40 -2.40
N ARG A 168 -8.72 -6.95 -2.77
CA ARG A 168 -7.43 -6.53 -2.22
C ARG A 168 -7.07 -5.09 -2.56
N LEU A 169 -7.26 -4.74 -3.82
CA LEU A 169 -6.95 -3.42 -4.32
C LEU A 169 -7.76 -2.36 -3.58
N GLN A 170 -9.07 -2.54 -3.48
CA GLN A 170 -9.94 -1.60 -2.79
C GLN A 170 -9.76 -1.62 -1.26
N ALA A 171 -9.53 -2.79 -0.65
CA ALA A 171 -9.22 -2.88 0.77
C ALA A 171 -7.89 -2.17 1.11
N GLY A 172 -6.83 -2.43 0.34
CA GLY A 172 -5.54 -1.78 0.50
C GLY A 172 -5.63 -0.26 0.32
N ALA A 173 -6.28 0.20 -0.76
CA ALA A 173 -6.51 1.62 -1.01
C ALA A 173 -7.35 2.27 0.12
N THR A 174 -8.34 1.55 0.66
CA THR A 174 -9.12 2.02 1.81
C THR A 174 -8.26 2.16 3.05
N LEU A 175 -7.43 1.16 3.37
CA LEU A 175 -6.49 1.21 4.50
C LEU A 175 -5.53 2.40 4.37
N PHE A 176 -4.92 2.56 3.19
CA PHE A 176 -4.02 3.68 2.89
C PHE A 176 -4.75 5.02 3.08
N ASN A 177 -5.94 5.17 2.51
CA ASN A 177 -6.71 6.41 2.59
C ASN A 177 -7.16 6.75 4.02
N LEU A 178 -7.50 5.75 4.83
CA LEU A 178 -7.84 5.93 6.24
C LEU A 178 -6.59 6.34 7.06
N TYR A 179 -5.45 5.69 6.82
CA TYR A 179 -4.18 6.05 7.42
C TYR A 179 -3.78 7.48 7.05
N ALA A 180 -3.80 7.81 5.75
CA ALA A 180 -3.46 9.13 5.23
C ALA A 180 -4.34 10.23 5.83
N LYS A 181 -5.65 9.95 5.99
CA LYS A 181 -6.59 10.84 6.67
C LYS A 181 -6.28 11.01 8.17
N ALA A 182 -5.96 9.93 8.88
CA ALA A 182 -5.72 9.97 10.32
C ALA A 182 -4.36 10.59 10.67
N CYS A 183 -3.38 10.48 9.78
CA CYS A 183 -1.99 10.89 10.01
C CYS A 183 -1.59 12.21 9.32
N ASP A 184 -2.57 13.04 8.94
CA ASP A 184 -2.35 14.37 8.32
C ASP A 184 -1.51 14.29 7.02
N ASN A 185 -1.58 13.16 6.31
CA ASN A 185 -0.97 12.96 4.98
C ASN A 185 -2.04 13.19 3.90
N PHE A 186 -2.61 14.40 3.88
CA PHE A 186 -3.78 14.68 3.03
C PHE A 186 -3.47 14.79 1.54
N ASP A 187 -2.19 14.87 1.15
CA ASP A 187 -1.75 15.01 -0.24
C ASP A 187 -1.69 13.70 -1.01
N GLN A 188 -1.77 12.57 -0.32
CA GLN A 188 -1.75 11.26 -0.94
C GLN A 188 -3.02 10.47 -0.68
N ARG A 189 -3.71 10.07 -1.75
CA ARG A 189 -4.86 9.17 -1.68
C ARG A 189 -4.96 8.32 -2.94
N PHE A 190 -5.32 7.06 -2.78
CA PHE A 190 -5.71 6.22 -3.89
C PHE A 190 -7.16 6.47 -4.29
N VAL A 191 -7.41 6.50 -5.60
CA VAL A 191 -8.75 6.44 -6.16
C VAL A 191 -9.16 4.98 -6.22
N LEU A 192 -10.37 4.66 -5.72
CA LEU A 192 -10.89 3.29 -5.79
C LEU A 192 -11.24 2.95 -7.25
N ASP A 193 -10.64 1.88 -7.75
CA ASP A 193 -10.90 1.38 -9.09
C ASP A 193 -12.37 0.96 -9.27
N PRO A 194 -12.98 1.25 -10.44
CA PRO A 194 -14.36 0.89 -10.70
C PRO A 194 -14.54 -0.63 -10.73
N VAL A 195 -15.68 -1.10 -10.23
CA VAL A 195 -16.03 -2.52 -10.26
C VAL A 195 -16.26 -2.98 -11.71
N PRO A 196 -15.54 -4.00 -12.21
CA PRO A 196 -15.74 -4.52 -13.55
C PRO A 196 -17.14 -5.11 -13.77
N ALA A 197 -17.72 -4.85 -14.94
CA ALA A 197 -19.10 -5.26 -15.27
C ALA A 197 -19.34 -6.78 -15.26
N MET A 198 -18.30 -7.60 -15.43
CA MET A 198 -18.42 -9.07 -15.39
C MET A 198 -18.60 -9.64 -13.96
N LEU A 199 -18.46 -8.81 -12.93
CA LEU A 199 -18.67 -9.23 -11.54
C LEU A 199 -20.16 -9.27 -11.19
N THR A 200 -20.57 -10.35 -10.54
CA THR A 200 -21.95 -10.55 -10.05
C THR A 200 -22.20 -9.77 -8.76
N GLU A 201 -23.46 -9.70 -8.31
CA GLU A 201 -23.80 -9.09 -7.01
C GLU A 201 -23.12 -9.79 -5.83
N GLN A 202 -22.91 -11.11 -5.90
CA GLN A 202 -22.17 -11.84 -4.86
C GLN A 202 -20.69 -11.44 -4.83
N ASP A 203 -20.09 -11.22 -6.01
CA ASP A 203 -18.70 -10.76 -6.12
C ASP A 203 -18.55 -9.33 -5.60
N LYS A 204 -19.52 -8.46 -5.89
CA LYS A 204 -19.58 -7.10 -5.35
C LYS A 204 -19.70 -7.10 -3.83
N ALA A 205 -20.62 -7.90 -3.29
CA ALA A 205 -20.79 -8.06 -1.84
C ALA A 205 -19.50 -8.59 -1.19
N PHE A 206 -18.74 -9.45 -1.89
CA PHE A 206 -17.42 -9.91 -1.44
C PHE A 206 -16.39 -8.79 -1.36
N VAL A 207 -16.30 -7.95 -2.39
CA VAL A 207 -15.41 -6.79 -2.42
C VAL A 207 -15.80 -5.78 -1.34
N GLU A 208 -17.09 -5.43 -1.25
CA GLU A 208 -17.61 -4.48 -0.25
C GLU A 208 -17.35 -4.95 1.18
N LYS A 209 -17.55 -6.25 1.45
CA LYS A 209 -17.26 -6.82 2.78
C LYS A 209 -15.78 -6.74 3.11
N ALA A 210 -14.87 -6.99 2.15
CA ALA A 210 -13.43 -6.84 2.36
C ALA A 210 -13.03 -5.39 2.69
N VAL A 211 -13.62 -4.42 1.98
CA VAL A 211 -13.45 -2.98 2.24
C VAL A 211 -13.96 -2.61 3.64
N LYS A 212 -15.18 -3.05 3.99
CA LYS A 212 -15.79 -2.78 5.30
C LYS A 212 -14.96 -3.35 6.45
N LEU A 213 -14.55 -4.61 6.36
CA LEU A 213 -13.75 -5.26 7.41
C LEU A 213 -12.40 -4.53 7.60
N THR A 214 -11.76 -4.13 6.51
CA THR A 214 -10.53 -3.33 6.56
C THR A 214 -10.76 -1.98 7.23
N ALA A 215 -11.87 -1.31 6.93
CA ALA A 215 -12.19 -0.03 7.55
C ALA A 215 -12.49 -0.16 9.05
N ASP A 216 -13.28 -1.17 9.45
CA ASP A 216 -13.62 -1.44 10.85
C ASP A 216 -12.39 -1.77 11.71
N ASP A 217 -11.40 -2.41 11.11
CA ASP A 217 -10.15 -2.81 11.72
C ASP A 217 -9.15 -1.64 11.81
N ALA A 218 -8.97 -0.90 10.71
CA ALA A 218 -8.14 0.31 10.67
C ALA A 218 -8.60 1.36 11.70
N ALA A 219 -9.91 1.51 11.89
CA ALA A 219 -10.48 2.44 12.88
C ALA A 219 -10.00 2.17 14.31
N LYS A 220 -9.56 0.94 14.63
CA LYS A 220 -9.12 0.54 15.97
C LYS A 220 -7.61 0.60 16.15
N SER A 221 -6.85 0.66 15.06
CA SER A 221 -5.43 0.32 15.09
C SER A 221 -4.49 1.39 14.56
N ILE A 222 -4.96 2.44 13.86
CA ILE A 222 -4.10 3.49 13.27
C ILE A 222 -3.28 4.26 14.34
N ASN A 223 -1.96 4.37 14.11
CA ASN A 223 -0.93 4.90 14.98
C ASN A 223 0.10 5.61 14.10
N CYS A 224 -0.04 6.93 14.04
CA CYS A 224 0.79 7.81 13.22
C CYS A 224 2.19 8.05 13.79
N ARG A 225 2.50 7.53 14.98
CA ARG A 225 3.77 7.82 15.68
C ARG A 225 4.84 6.76 15.43
N GLN A 226 4.49 5.60 14.92
CA GLN A 226 5.44 4.52 14.67
C GLN A 226 6.05 4.66 13.27
N ALA A 227 7.37 4.88 13.20
CA ALA A 227 8.08 5.04 11.92
C ALA A 227 7.89 3.83 10.98
N ALA A 228 7.90 2.61 11.54
CA ALA A 228 7.66 1.38 10.77
C ALA A 228 6.29 1.34 10.09
N VAL A 229 5.27 1.97 10.69
CA VAL A 229 3.93 2.06 10.08
C VAL A 229 3.96 3.04 8.91
N GLY A 230 4.61 4.19 9.09
CA GLY A 230 4.78 5.15 8.00
C GLY A 230 5.53 4.55 6.81
N ASP A 231 6.59 3.80 7.07
CA ASP A 231 7.35 3.06 6.05
C ASP A 231 6.48 1.99 5.35
N PHE A 232 5.78 1.16 6.12
CA PHE A 232 4.86 0.16 5.58
C PHE A 232 3.80 0.79 4.67
N MET A 233 3.11 1.84 5.14
CA MET A 233 2.02 2.46 4.39
C MET A 233 2.50 3.12 3.11
N ASN A 234 3.59 3.89 3.18
CA ASN A 234 4.05 4.71 2.06
C ASN A 234 4.86 3.92 1.03
N ASN A 235 5.53 2.84 1.44
CA ASN A 235 6.45 2.11 0.58
C ASN A 235 5.89 0.76 0.18
N TRP A 236 5.45 -0.05 1.15
CA TRP A 236 5.04 -1.44 0.90
C TRP A 236 3.57 -1.55 0.45
N LEU A 237 2.65 -0.91 1.18
CA LEU A 237 1.23 -0.96 0.85
C LEU A 237 0.93 -0.22 -0.45
N ALA A 238 1.54 0.95 -0.67
CA ALA A 238 1.37 1.70 -1.90
C ALA A 238 1.81 0.89 -3.13
N ASP A 239 2.98 0.25 -3.08
CA ASP A 239 3.47 -0.62 -4.16
C ASP A 239 2.57 -1.85 -4.36
N ASP A 240 2.10 -2.49 -3.28
CA ASP A 240 1.16 -3.61 -3.37
C ASP A 240 -0.16 -3.21 -4.07
N ILE A 241 -0.70 -2.02 -3.77
CA ILE A 241 -1.90 -1.49 -4.41
C ILE A 241 -1.66 -1.31 -5.92
N LEU A 242 -0.57 -0.65 -6.31
CA LEU A 242 -0.23 -0.44 -7.71
C LEU A 242 0.01 -1.77 -8.46
N ARG A 243 0.66 -2.73 -7.81
CA ARG A 243 0.89 -4.09 -8.33
C ARG A 243 -0.42 -4.86 -8.51
N ASN A 244 -1.32 -4.81 -7.52
CA ASN A 244 -2.63 -5.44 -7.61
C ASN A 244 -3.47 -4.79 -8.72
N ARG A 245 -3.39 -3.46 -8.92
CA ARG A 245 -4.05 -2.77 -10.02
C ARG A 245 -3.55 -3.25 -11.39
N ALA A 246 -2.24 -3.40 -11.55
CA ALA A 246 -1.65 -3.94 -12.79
C ALA A 246 -2.07 -5.41 -13.03
N GLY A 247 -2.06 -6.25 -11.99
CA GLY A 247 -2.54 -7.63 -12.06
C GLY A 247 -4.02 -7.74 -12.43
N LEU A 248 -4.86 -6.91 -11.79
CA LEU A 248 -6.29 -6.81 -12.08
C LEU A 248 -6.54 -6.42 -13.55
N ALA A 249 -5.80 -5.43 -14.07
CA ALA A 249 -5.91 -5.02 -15.47
C ALA A 249 -5.61 -6.18 -16.44
N LEU A 250 -4.59 -7.00 -16.15
CA LEU A 250 -4.25 -8.18 -16.95
C LEU A 250 -5.36 -9.24 -16.91
N GLN A 251 -5.89 -9.53 -15.72
CA GLN A 251 -6.98 -10.51 -15.56
C GLN A 251 -8.26 -10.06 -16.28
N VAL A 252 -8.65 -8.78 -16.11
CA VAL A 252 -9.83 -8.20 -16.76
C VAL A 252 -9.67 -8.20 -18.28
N ALA A 253 -8.49 -7.84 -18.80
CA ALA A 253 -8.20 -7.90 -20.22
C ALA A 253 -8.31 -9.33 -20.78
N ALA A 254 -7.69 -10.31 -20.09
CA ALA A 254 -7.77 -11.71 -20.48
C ALA A 254 -9.20 -12.25 -20.43
N TYR A 255 -9.99 -11.87 -19.43
CA TYR A 255 -11.39 -12.25 -19.33
C TYR A 255 -12.20 -11.69 -20.51
N ARG A 256 -12.08 -10.38 -20.77
CA ARG A 256 -12.78 -9.73 -21.89
C ARG A 256 -12.43 -10.35 -23.23
N GLN A 257 -11.15 -10.64 -23.44
CA GLN A 257 -10.68 -11.26 -24.67
C GLN A 257 -11.28 -12.65 -24.88
N ARG A 258 -11.41 -13.45 -23.82
CA ARG A 258 -11.86 -14.85 -23.89
C ARG A 258 -13.38 -15.01 -23.82
N PHE A 259 -14.05 -14.16 -23.06
CA PHE A 259 -15.44 -14.37 -22.64
C PHE A 259 -16.36 -13.14 -22.82
N GLY A 260 -15.80 -12.00 -23.25
CA GLY A 260 -16.52 -10.72 -23.30
C GLY A 260 -16.78 -10.12 -21.91
N ASP A 261 -17.82 -9.29 -21.79
CA ASP A 261 -18.17 -8.60 -20.53
C ASP A 261 -19.32 -9.27 -19.76
N LYS A 262 -19.80 -10.44 -20.20
CA LYS A 262 -20.92 -11.11 -19.55
C LYS A 262 -20.45 -11.87 -18.29
N PRO A 263 -21.20 -11.79 -17.18
CA PRO A 263 -20.89 -12.59 -15.99
C PRO A 263 -21.01 -14.07 -16.31
N ALA A 264 -20.11 -14.87 -15.72
CA ALA A 264 -20.14 -16.32 -15.80
C ALA A 264 -21.37 -16.87 -15.08
N VAL A 265 -22.03 -17.89 -15.64
CA VAL A 265 -23.06 -18.65 -14.93
C VAL A 265 -22.37 -19.69 -14.06
N GLU A 266 -22.67 -19.69 -12.77
CA GLU A 266 -22.15 -20.68 -11.84
C GLU A 266 -22.91 -22.00 -12.00
N THR A 267 -22.21 -23.07 -12.34
CA THR A 267 -22.74 -24.42 -12.23
C THR A 267 -22.47 -24.96 -10.82
N PRO A 268 -23.47 -25.55 -10.14
CA PRO A 268 -23.23 -26.29 -8.91
C PRO A 268 -22.19 -27.39 -9.17
N ASN A 269 -21.10 -27.38 -8.40
CA ASN A 269 -20.08 -28.43 -8.51
C ASN A 269 -20.64 -29.72 -7.93
N ALA A 270 -20.86 -30.73 -8.78
CA ALA A 270 -21.41 -32.04 -8.39
C ALA A 270 -20.36 -32.94 -7.70
N ASP A 271 -19.07 -32.75 -8.00
CA ASP A 271 -17.98 -33.53 -7.40
C ASP A 271 -17.12 -32.67 -6.47
N LEU A 272 -17.31 -32.86 -5.16
CA LEU A 272 -16.60 -32.12 -4.14
C LEU A 272 -15.14 -32.59 -4.02
N THR A 273 -14.81 -33.88 -4.14
CA THR A 273 -13.42 -34.34 -4.01
C THR A 273 -13.04 -35.22 -5.19
N ALA A 274 -11.97 -34.86 -5.91
CA ALA A 274 -11.51 -35.57 -7.10
C ALA A 274 -9.99 -35.71 -7.11
N GLY A 275 -9.49 -36.84 -7.65
CA GLY A 275 -8.06 -37.09 -7.84
C GLY A 275 -7.29 -37.51 -6.58
N LEU A 276 -7.96 -37.65 -5.42
CA LEU A 276 -7.38 -38.25 -4.21
C LEU A 276 -7.59 -39.77 -4.23
N PRO A 277 -6.52 -40.57 -4.31
CA PRO A 277 -6.62 -42.04 -4.32
C PRO A 277 -6.81 -42.64 -2.91
N VAL A 278 -6.65 -41.85 -1.86
CA VAL A 278 -6.69 -42.27 -0.45
C VAL A 278 -7.68 -41.42 0.35
N ALA A 279 -8.28 -42.02 1.36
CA ALA A 279 -9.21 -41.40 2.29
C ALA A 279 -8.62 -41.30 3.70
N LEU A 280 -9.27 -40.49 4.55
CA LEU A 280 -8.99 -40.52 5.99
C LEU A 280 -9.41 -41.88 6.55
N ASP A 281 -8.69 -42.32 7.59
CA ASP A 281 -8.81 -43.63 8.25
C ASP A 281 -8.36 -44.84 7.43
N ASP A 282 -7.94 -44.67 6.17
CA ASP A 282 -7.32 -45.76 5.40
C ASP A 282 -6.09 -46.33 6.14
N THR A 283 -5.93 -47.65 6.12
CA THR A 283 -4.75 -48.33 6.67
C THR A 283 -3.57 -48.21 5.72
N LEU A 284 -2.36 -48.51 6.22
CA LEU A 284 -1.17 -48.54 5.38
C LEU A 284 -1.33 -49.46 4.14
N ASP A 285 -1.95 -50.63 4.31
CA ASP A 285 -2.16 -51.58 3.20
C ASP A 285 -3.09 -51.00 2.13
N GLN A 286 -4.15 -50.30 2.53
CA GLN A 286 -5.07 -49.62 1.62
C GLN A 286 -4.36 -48.49 0.87
N VAL A 287 -3.55 -47.69 1.57
CA VAL A 287 -2.73 -46.63 0.97
C VAL A 287 -1.74 -47.20 -0.05
N GLN A 288 -1.04 -48.28 0.30
CA GLN A 288 -0.05 -48.94 -0.56
C GLN A 288 -0.71 -49.52 -1.83
N LEU A 289 -1.89 -50.12 -1.68
CA LEU A 289 -2.68 -50.61 -2.82
C LEU A 289 -3.14 -49.47 -3.72
N ALA A 290 -3.71 -48.41 -3.15
CA ALA A 290 -4.26 -47.28 -3.90
C ALA A 290 -3.19 -46.48 -4.66
N LEU A 291 -2.03 -46.26 -4.02
CA LEU A 291 -0.89 -45.54 -4.60
C LEU A 291 0.09 -46.43 -5.36
N ARG A 292 -0.15 -47.74 -5.39
CA ARG A 292 0.72 -48.76 -6.02
C ARG A 292 2.18 -48.62 -5.57
N THR A 293 2.39 -48.59 -4.26
CA THR A 293 3.69 -48.34 -3.64
C THR A 293 3.97 -49.31 -2.51
N ASP A 294 5.24 -49.62 -2.29
CA ASP A 294 5.77 -50.43 -1.18
C ASP A 294 6.48 -49.58 -0.11
N ARG A 295 6.46 -48.24 -0.27
CA ARG A 295 7.10 -47.31 0.66
C ARG A 295 6.53 -47.49 2.07
N LYS A 296 7.42 -47.48 3.07
CA LYS A 296 7.06 -47.54 4.49
C LYS A 296 7.00 -46.13 5.09
N PRO A 297 6.03 -45.83 5.98
CA PRO A 297 5.99 -44.55 6.67
C PRO A 297 7.23 -44.31 7.54
N THR A 298 7.71 -43.08 7.58
CA THR A 298 8.79 -42.63 8.45
C THR A 298 8.22 -42.06 9.74
N PRO A 299 8.70 -42.47 10.93
CA PRO A 299 8.23 -41.91 12.20
C PRO A 299 8.41 -40.38 12.26
N VAL A 300 7.41 -39.66 12.78
CA VAL A 300 7.45 -38.21 12.97
C VAL A 300 7.02 -37.82 14.38
N GLY A 301 7.80 -36.89 14.97
CA GLY A 301 7.57 -36.44 16.34
C GLY A 301 7.79 -37.53 17.38
N LYS A 302 7.19 -37.36 18.57
CA LYS A 302 7.38 -38.25 19.72
C LYS A 302 6.17 -39.15 20.03
N ALA A 303 5.05 -38.96 19.32
CA ALA A 303 3.75 -39.54 19.68
C ALA A 303 3.41 -40.82 18.90
N GLY A 304 4.39 -41.50 18.29
CA GLY A 304 4.13 -42.69 17.46
C GLY A 304 3.41 -42.40 16.14
N ALA A 305 3.33 -41.13 15.74
CA ALA A 305 2.86 -40.77 14.41
C ALA A 305 3.92 -41.14 13.36
N ALA A 306 3.49 -41.44 12.15
CA ALA A 306 4.37 -41.69 11.01
C ALA A 306 3.87 -40.92 9.79
N GLU A 307 4.75 -40.56 8.87
CA GLU A 307 4.40 -39.86 7.64
C GLU A 307 4.83 -40.63 6.41
N LEU A 308 4.08 -40.43 5.31
CA LEU A 308 4.43 -40.95 4.00
C LEU A 308 4.27 -39.82 2.99
N ASP A 309 5.36 -39.47 2.29
CA ASP A 309 5.41 -38.32 1.39
C ASP A 309 5.61 -38.78 -0.07
N PHE A 310 4.78 -38.23 -0.95
CA PHE A 310 4.78 -38.44 -2.40
C PHE A 310 4.93 -37.08 -3.09
N PRO A 311 6.12 -36.46 -3.03
CA PRO A 311 6.35 -35.14 -3.63
C PRO A 311 6.05 -35.10 -5.14
N GLU A 312 6.24 -36.22 -5.84
CA GLU A 312 5.95 -36.38 -7.26
C GLU A 312 4.45 -36.32 -7.60
N GLN A 313 3.59 -36.68 -6.64
CA GLN A 313 2.12 -36.56 -6.76
C GLN A 313 1.57 -35.34 -6.01
N GLY A 314 2.42 -34.68 -5.21
CA GLY A 314 2.02 -33.58 -4.36
C GLY A 314 1.16 -34.02 -3.17
N ILE A 315 1.29 -35.25 -2.69
CA ILE A 315 0.48 -35.81 -1.61
C ILE A 315 1.37 -36.17 -0.42
N LYS A 316 0.99 -35.77 0.79
CA LYS A 316 1.63 -36.15 2.04
C LYS A 316 0.59 -36.70 3.01
N LEU A 317 0.85 -37.86 3.58
CA LEU A 317 -0.03 -38.56 4.50
C LEU A 317 0.58 -38.60 5.89
N LEU A 318 -0.24 -38.34 6.90
CA LEU A 318 0.12 -38.50 8.30
C LEU A 318 -0.72 -39.63 8.89
N PHE A 319 -0.05 -40.62 9.48
CA PHE A 319 -0.66 -41.76 10.15
C PHE A 319 -0.71 -41.51 11.66
N ASN A 320 -1.81 -41.90 12.29
CA ASN A 320 -1.92 -41.96 13.74
C ASN A 320 -1.17 -43.20 14.30
N PRO A 321 -1.04 -43.33 15.63
CA PRO A 321 -0.39 -44.49 16.24
C PRO A 321 -1.08 -45.84 15.98
N ALA A 322 -2.34 -45.84 15.55
CA ALA A 322 -3.08 -47.03 15.15
C ALA A 322 -2.78 -47.46 13.70
N GLY A 323 -1.92 -46.73 12.97
CA GLY A 323 -1.54 -47.06 11.60
C GLY A 323 -2.57 -46.69 10.53
N SER A 324 -3.50 -45.79 10.83
CA SER A 324 -4.48 -45.26 9.88
C SER A 324 -4.23 -43.78 9.55
N VAL A 325 -4.62 -43.35 8.34
CA VAL A 325 -4.43 -41.99 7.83
C VAL A 325 -5.24 -40.98 8.66
N ALA A 326 -4.54 -40.15 9.44
CA ALA A 326 -5.13 -39.09 10.27
C ALA A 326 -5.18 -37.73 9.57
N ALA A 327 -4.28 -37.48 8.62
CA ALA A 327 -4.31 -36.29 7.79
C ALA A 327 -3.76 -36.54 6.38
N ILE A 328 -4.32 -35.82 5.42
CA ILE A 328 -3.90 -35.79 4.01
C ILE A 328 -3.59 -34.33 3.68
N THR A 329 -2.34 -34.04 3.31
CA THR A 329 -1.92 -32.74 2.81
C THR A 329 -1.64 -32.85 1.32
N VAL A 330 -2.23 -31.96 0.51
CA VAL A 330 -1.92 -31.82 -0.91
C VAL A 330 -1.24 -30.48 -1.22
N ARG A 331 -0.25 -30.51 -2.10
CA ARG A 331 0.60 -29.39 -2.53
C ARG A 331 1.00 -29.58 -4.02
N PRO A 332 1.60 -28.59 -4.71
CA PRO A 332 2.02 -28.79 -6.09
C PRO A 332 2.94 -30.02 -6.20
N PRO A 333 2.78 -30.88 -7.23
CA PRO A 333 1.98 -30.70 -8.45
C PRO A 333 0.57 -31.32 -8.43
N PHE A 334 -0.05 -31.57 -7.27
CA PHE A 334 -1.39 -32.18 -7.20
C PHE A 334 -2.43 -31.45 -8.06
N ALA A 335 -3.10 -32.17 -8.96
CA ALA A 335 -4.02 -31.61 -9.95
C ALA A 335 -5.52 -31.84 -9.62
N GLY A 336 -5.82 -32.56 -8.54
CA GLY A 336 -7.19 -32.84 -8.11
C GLY A 336 -7.85 -31.70 -7.34
N SER A 337 -9.01 -31.97 -6.74
CA SER A 337 -9.76 -31.03 -5.90
C SER A 337 -10.21 -31.66 -4.58
N ILE A 338 -10.39 -30.80 -3.57
CA ILE A 338 -10.93 -31.14 -2.25
C ILE A 338 -12.03 -30.14 -1.92
N LEU A 339 -13.25 -30.61 -1.69
CA LEU A 339 -14.44 -29.76 -1.56
C LEU A 339 -14.62 -28.72 -2.68
N GLY A 340 -14.28 -29.08 -3.91
CA GLY A 340 -14.32 -28.23 -5.10
C GLY A 340 -13.15 -27.25 -5.20
N ALA A 341 -12.29 -27.14 -4.18
CA ALA A 341 -11.11 -26.30 -4.18
C ALA A 341 -9.91 -27.02 -4.78
N GLN A 342 -9.14 -26.30 -5.60
CA GLN A 342 -7.90 -26.77 -6.21
C GLN A 342 -6.72 -25.91 -5.76
N LEU A 343 -5.51 -26.47 -5.89
CA LEU A 343 -4.30 -25.67 -5.77
C LEU A 343 -4.28 -24.58 -6.85
N GLY A 344 -3.93 -23.37 -6.45
CA GLY A 344 -4.01 -22.20 -7.30
C GLY A 344 -5.31 -21.40 -7.15
N ASP A 345 -6.40 -21.99 -6.61
CA ASP A 345 -7.68 -21.28 -6.52
C ASP A 345 -7.61 -20.03 -5.65
N SER A 346 -8.35 -19.00 -6.04
CA SER A 346 -8.43 -17.76 -5.28
C SER A 346 -9.31 -17.89 -4.04
N ARG A 347 -9.16 -16.94 -3.12
CA ARG A 347 -9.99 -16.86 -1.91
C ARG A 347 -11.49 -16.76 -2.22
N ARG A 348 -11.87 -16.07 -3.29
CA ARG A 348 -13.27 -16.01 -3.72
C ARG A 348 -13.78 -17.38 -4.18
N THR A 349 -12.96 -18.15 -4.89
CA THR A 349 -13.28 -19.54 -5.25
C THR A 349 -13.52 -20.38 -4.00
N LEU A 350 -12.65 -20.27 -2.99
CA LEU A 350 -12.83 -20.97 -1.71
C LEU A 350 -14.14 -20.63 -1.02
N ASN A 351 -14.45 -19.33 -0.86
CA ASN A 351 -15.71 -18.90 -0.27
C ASN A 351 -16.93 -19.43 -1.05
N ARG A 352 -16.81 -19.61 -2.37
CA ARG A 352 -17.87 -20.19 -3.20
C ARG A 352 -18.03 -21.68 -2.97
N VAL A 353 -16.94 -22.44 -2.94
CA VAL A 353 -16.98 -23.92 -2.95
C VAL A 353 -17.05 -24.54 -1.55
N ALA A 354 -16.44 -23.90 -0.56
CA ALA A 354 -16.38 -24.38 0.82
C ALA A 354 -17.41 -23.67 1.74
N GLY A 355 -18.18 -22.71 1.21
CA GLY A 355 -19.17 -21.94 1.95
C GLY A 355 -18.59 -20.73 2.69
N ASP A 356 -19.42 -20.11 3.54
CA ASP A 356 -19.16 -18.84 4.23
C ASP A 356 -18.04 -18.86 5.30
N GLY A 357 -17.06 -19.75 5.19
CA GLY A 357 -15.81 -19.68 5.94
C GLY A 357 -14.92 -18.59 5.36
N TRP A 358 -15.19 -17.32 5.68
CA TRP A 358 -14.48 -16.18 5.10
C TRP A 358 -12.96 -16.22 5.34
N VAL A 359 -12.19 -16.41 4.26
CA VAL A 359 -10.73 -16.24 4.25
C VAL A 359 -10.39 -14.75 4.23
N LEU A 360 -10.39 -14.10 5.39
CA LEU A 360 -9.96 -12.70 5.49
C LEU A 360 -8.56 -12.50 4.89
N GLN A 361 -8.42 -11.47 4.06
CA GLN A 361 -7.14 -10.92 3.65
C GLN A 361 -6.29 -10.71 4.92
N GLY A 362 -5.13 -11.35 4.94
CA GLY A 362 -4.10 -11.11 5.95
C GLY A 362 -3.33 -9.85 5.59
N THR A 363 -4.03 -8.75 5.30
CA THR A 363 -3.37 -7.44 5.42
C THR A 363 -2.97 -7.29 6.88
N PRO A 364 -1.83 -6.66 7.19
CA PRO A 364 -1.46 -6.36 8.56
C PRO A 364 -2.57 -5.47 9.12
N ARG A 365 -3.38 -6.08 9.98
CA ARG A 365 -4.63 -5.53 10.52
C ARG A 365 -4.40 -4.43 11.54
N ASN A 366 -3.17 -4.30 11.99
CA ASN A 366 -2.80 -3.31 12.95
C ASN A 366 -1.34 -2.92 12.81
N ASN A 367 -1.04 -1.77 13.38
CA ASN A 367 0.29 -1.21 13.38
C ASN A 367 1.33 -2.03 14.14
N SER A 368 0.89 -2.91 15.05
CA SER A 368 1.80 -3.83 15.72
C SER A 368 2.40 -4.87 14.77
N SER A 369 1.73 -5.25 13.68
CA SER A 369 2.27 -6.23 12.73
C SER A 369 3.06 -5.60 11.57
N ALA A 370 3.07 -4.28 11.41
CA ALA A 370 3.76 -3.61 10.30
C ALA A 370 5.27 -3.87 10.31
N ALA A 371 5.91 -3.81 11.48
CA ALA A 371 7.33 -4.11 11.63
C ALA A 371 7.65 -5.59 11.41
N ASP A 372 6.75 -6.49 11.84
CA ASP A 372 6.88 -7.93 11.58
C ASP A 372 6.72 -8.22 10.09
N GLU A 373 5.86 -7.49 9.40
CA GLU A 373 5.64 -7.63 7.97
C GLU A 373 6.81 -7.12 7.15
N ILE A 374 7.33 -5.92 7.46
CA ILE A 374 8.54 -5.40 6.83
C ILE A 374 9.68 -6.40 7.02
N ARG A 375 9.93 -6.85 8.25
CA ARG A 375 10.96 -7.87 8.53
C ARG A 375 10.70 -9.17 7.77
N ALA A 376 9.46 -9.64 7.73
CA ALA A 376 9.11 -10.83 6.99
C ALA A 376 9.39 -10.66 5.49
N ARG A 377 9.11 -9.49 4.90
CA ARG A 377 9.37 -9.20 3.47
C ARG A 377 10.86 -9.06 3.18
N GLU A 378 11.61 -8.40 4.04
CA GLU A 378 13.08 -8.30 3.94
C GLU A 378 13.75 -9.68 4.07
N GLN A 379 13.23 -10.53 4.95
CA GLN A 379 13.71 -11.90 5.18
C GLN A 379 13.12 -12.92 4.18
N ALA A 380 12.06 -12.57 3.44
CA ALA A 380 11.36 -13.46 2.52
C ALA A 380 12.12 -13.79 1.21
N GLN A 381 13.44 -13.85 1.26
CA GLN A 381 14.18 -14.82 0.44
C GLN A 381 13.98 -16.28 0.93
N GLY A 382 12.85 -16.61 1.57
CA GLY A 382 12.57 -17.96 2.08
C GLY A 382 11.50 -18.10 3.17
N PHE A 383 11.05 -17.03 3.83
CA PHE A 383 9.97 -17.12 4.83
C PHE A 383 8.58 -17.23 4.18
N VAL A 384 7.98 -18.42 4.28
CA VAL A 384 6.62 -18.72 3.84
C VAL A 384 5.66 -18.36 4.97
N MET A 385 5.41 -17.08 5.20
CA MET A 385 4.22 -16.73 5.98
C MET A 385 3.01 -17.17 5.17
N SER A 386 2.19 -18.06 5.73
CA SER A 386 0.97 -18.55 5.10
C SER A 386 -0.26 -18.01 5.82
N TRP A 387 -1.28 -17.60 5.06
CA TRP A 387 -2.61 -17.47 5.62
C TRP A 387 -3.18 -18.87 5.80
N LEU A 388 -3.98 -19.06 6.84
CA LEU A 388 -4.59 -20.33 7.20
C LEU A 388 -6.10 -20.14 7.35
N THR A 389 -6.91 -21.02 6.78
CA THR A 389 -8.34 -21.07 7.06
C THR A 389 -8.79 -22.50 7.21
N GLN A 390 -9.71 -22.73 8.14
CA GLN A 390 -10.24 -24.04 8.45
C GLN A 390 -11.74 -24.05 8.20
N TYR A 391 -12.20 -25.12 7.58
CA TYR A 391 -13.60 -25.40 7.30
C TYR A 391 -13.96 -26.70 8.02
N ASP A 392 -15.12 -26.70 8.67
CA ASP A 392 -15.70 -27.92 9.21
C ASP A 392 -16.43 -28.66 8.08
N VAL A 393 -16.10 -29.93 7.92
CA VAL A 393 -16.71 -30.86 6.98
C VAL A 393 -17.58 -31.84 7.78
N SER A 394 -18.34 -32.70 7.10
CA SER A 394 -19.11 -33.75 7.77
C SER A 394 -18.22 -34.67 8.62
N ASP A 395 -18.85 -35.32 9.61
CA ASP A 395 -18.25 -36.41 10.40
C ASP A 395 -17.00 -36.03 11.20
N GLY A 396 -16.91 -34.75 11.58
CA GLY A 396 -15.79 -34.20 12.35
C GLY A 396 -14.50 -34.03 11.55
N THR A 397 -14.56 -34.22 10.23
CA THR A 397 -13.44 -33.92 9.33
C THR A 397 -13.27 -32.42 9.18
N LYS A 398 -12.03 -31.96 9.12
CA LYS A 398 -11.68 -30.56 8.92
C LYS A 398 -10.82 -30.40 7.67
N VAL A 399 -11.07 -29.34 6.91
CA VAL A 399 -10.24 -28.93 5.78
C VAL A 399 -9.54 -27.64 6.15
N MET A 400 -8.22 -27.67 6.14
CA MET A 400 -7.36 -26.53 6.36
C MET A 400 -6.73 -26.14 5.04
N VAL A 401 -6.96 -24.92 4.60
CA VAL A 401 -6.41 -24.36 3.38
C VAL A 401 -5.39 -23.32 3.75
N SER A 402 -4.25 -23.31 3.06
CA SER A 402 -3.26 -22.26 3.21
C SER A 402 -2.72 -21.77 1.87
N GLY A 403 -2.16 -20.57 1.91
CA GLY A 403 -1.54 -19.89 0.78
C GLY A 403 -0.49 -18.89 1.28
N PRO A 404 0.48 -18.46 0.47
CA PRO A 404 1.41 -17.40 0.87
C PRO A 404 0.65 -16.11 1.21
N ILE A 405 1.03 -15.36 2.25
CA ILE A 405 0.30 -14.14 2.67
C ILE A 405 0.08 -13.14 1.52
N TYR A 406 1.07 -12.98 0.65
CA TYR A 406 1.01 -12.04 -0.48
C TYR A 406 0.34 -12.61 -1.73
N ALA A 407 0.07 -13.91 -1.73
CA ALA A 407 -0.56 -14.61 -2.82
C ALA A 407 -2.00 -14.98 -2.47
N ASP A 408 -2.91 -14.72 -3.41
CA ASP A 408 -4.32 -15.05 -3.22
C ASP A 408 -4.70 -16.46 -3.56
N TYR A 409 -3.70 -17.26 -3.93
CA TYR A 409 -3.94 -18.61 -4.35
C TYR A 409 -3.67 -19.59 -3.21
N VAL A 410 -4.43 -20.67 -3.23
CA VAL A 410 -4.17 -21.85 -2.40
C VAL A 410 -2.87 -22.51 -2.83
N ASN A 411 -1.95 -22.73 -1.90
CA ASN A 411 -0.75 -23.53 -2.17
C ASN A 411 -0.78 -24.89 -1.47
N GLU A 412 -1.61 -25.05 -0.45
CA GLU A 412 -1.73 -26.29 0.31
C GLU A 412 -3.15 -26.47 0.80
N ILE A 413 -3.67 -27.69 0.69
CA ILE A 413 -4.95 -28.09 1.29
C ILE A 413 -4.68 -29.31 2.16
N ARG A 414 -5.16 -29.30 3.39
CA ARG A 414 -4.99 -30.38 4.36
C ARG A 414 -6.34 -30.84 4.89
N LEU A 415 -6.69 -32.09 4.64
CA LEU A 415 -7.80 -32.77 5.33
C LEU A 415 -7.28 -33.44 6.59
N TYR A 416 -8.00 -33.36 7.69
CA TYR A 416 -7.63 -34.06 8.92
C TYR A 416 -8.83 -34.26 9.84
N LYS A 417 -8.75 -35.25 10.73
CA LYS A 417 -9.65 -35.37 11.89
C LYS A 417 -8.91 -34.85 13.12
N PRO A 418 -9.44 -33.86 13.86
CA PRO A 418 -8.83 -33.43 15.10
C PRO A 418 -8.84 -34.61 16.08
N GLN A 419 -7.69 -34.87 16.72
CA GLN A 419 -7.62 -35.88 17.78
C GLN A 419 -8.52 -35.43 18.94
N ARG A 420 -9.35 -36.35 19.44
CA ARG A 420 -10.20 -36.12 20.61
C ARG A 420 -9.42 -36.23 21.89
#